data_AF-A0A2N0KTF1-F1
#
_entry.id   AF-A0A2N0KTF1-F1
#
_cell.length_a   1.000
_cell.length_b   1.000
_cell.length_c   1.000
_cell.angle_alpha   90.00
_cell.angle_beta   90.00
_cell.angle_gamma   90.00
#
_symmetry.space_group_name_H-M   'P 1'
#
loop_
_entity.id
_entity.type
_entity.pdbx_description
1 polymer ?
#
loop_
_entity_poly.entity_id
_entity_poly.type
_entity_poly.pdbx_seq_one_letter_code
_entity_poly.pdbx_strand_id
1 'polypeptide(L)'
;MAGIYTDHDNEPISAYLDSLRKLAHRFIVEGKPLDRGDTFRKEIAMRRFSELGGACRMSEREMVSLMLRGVLNDEPSCWCSKCRAAYIDGSDSED
;
A
#
# COMPACT_ATOMS: atom_id res chain seq x y z
N MET A 1 29.89 9.43 13.60
CA MET A 1 28.42 9.32 13.52
C MET A 1 28.11 7.93 12.97
N ALA A 2 27.63 7.02 13.83
CA ALA A 2 27.26 5.68 13.40
C ALA A 2 25.99 5.77 12.55
N GLY A 3 26.13 5.66 11.23
CA GLY A 3 25.00 5.49 10.33
C GLY A 3 24.38 4.13 10.61
N ILE A 4 23.13 4.13 11.08
CA ILE A 4 22.31 2.93 11.12
C ILE A 4 21.99 2.61 9.65
N TYR A 5 22.89 1.88 8.98
CA TYR A 5 22.57 1.17 7.75
C TYR A 5 21.64 0.04 8.15
N THR A 6 20.34 0.32 8.10
CA THR A 6 19.35 -0.76 8.09
C THR A 6 19.35 -1.31 6.67
N ASP A 7 19.37 -2.63 6.53
CA ASP A 7 19.30 -3.40 5.26
C ASP A 7 18.10 -3.06 4.34
N HIS A 8 17.33 -2.02 4.66
CA HIS A 8 16.19 -1.54 3.90
C HIS A 8 16.56 -1.01 2.51
N ASP A 9 17.80 -0.58 2.25
CA ASP A 9 18.20 -0.05 0.94
C ASP A 9 18.17 -1.08 -0.20
N ASN A 10 18.07 -2.39 0.11
CA ASN A 10 17.96 -3.47 -0.88
C ASN A 10 16.57 -4.09 -0.99
N GLU A 11 15.57 -3.63 -0.21
CA GLU A 11 14.22 -4.18 -0.33
C GLU A 11 13.57 -3.74 -1.65
N PRO A 12 12.89 -4.65 -2.36
CA PRO A 12 12.19 -4.30 -3.58
C PRO A 12 11.12 -3.25 -3.27
N ILE A 13 10.94 -2.31 -4.18
CA ILE A 13 9.90 -1.26 -4.12
C ILE A 13 8.53 -1.80 -3.72
N SER A 14 8.18 -3.00 -4.18
CA SER A 14 6.92 -3.68 -3.83
C SER A 14 6.75 -3.85 -2.32
N ALA A 15 7.82 -4.08 -1.56
CA ALA A 15 7.78 -4.21 -0.10
C ALA A 15 7.38 -2.90 0.60
N TYR A 16 7.81 -1.76 0.07
CA TYR A 16 7.43 -0.44 0.58
C TYR A 16 5.96 -0.15 0.27
N LEU A 17 5.51 -0.45 -0.95
CA LEU A 17 4.11 -0.29 -1.35
C LEU A 17 3.19 -1.20 -0.52
N ASP A 18 3.59 -2.45 -0.28
CA ASP A 18 2.82 -3.39 0.56
C ASP A 18 2.80 -2.95 2.02
N SER A 19 3.89 -2.36 2.52
CA SER A 19 3.92 -1.77 3.86
C SER A 19 2.95 -0.59 3.98
N LEU A 20 2.92 0.30 2.98
CA LEU A 20 1.96 1.41 2.94
C LEU A 20 0.51 0.89 2.88
N ARG A 21 0.23 -0.14 2.07
CA ARG A 21 -1.09 -0.78 1.99
C ARG A 21 -1.54 -1.36 3.31
N LYS A 22 -0.68 -2.10 4.01
CA LYS A 22 -0.99 -2.67 5.33
C LYS A 22 -1.29 -1.59 6.37
N LEU A 23 -0.51 -0.51 6.38
CA LEU A 23 -0.74 0.62 7.28
C LEU A 23 -2.03 1.38 6.93
N ALA A 24 -2.30 1.57 5.63
CA ALA A 24 -3.51 2.20 5.15
C ALA A 24 -4.75 1.37 5.48
N HIS A 25 -4.71 0.05 5.31
CA HIS A 25 -5.80 -0.86 5.69
C HIS A 25 -6.09 -0.79 7.20
N ARG A 26 -5.05 -0.90 8.03
CA ARG A 26 -5.19 -0.80 9.49
C ARG A 26 -5.80 0.52 9.93
N PHE A 27 -5.41 1.63 9.29
CA PHE A 27 -5.89 2.95 9.67
C PHE A 27 -7.29 3.28 9.12
N ILE A 28 -7.54 2.98 7.84
CA ILE A 28 -8.75 3.38 7.12
C ILE A 28 -9.88 2.36 7.34
N VAL A 29 -9.59 1.06 7.22
CA VAL A 29 -10.58 -0.01 7.29
C VAL A 29 -10.80 -0.48 8.72
N GLU A 30 -9.71 -0.77 9.45
CA GLU A 30 -9.82 -1.28 10.83
C GLU A 30 -9.97 -0.15 11.88
N GLY A 31 -9.81 1.12 11.50
CA GLY A 31 -9.89 2.27 12.40
C GLY A 31 -8.81 2.28 13.50
N LYS A 32 -7.72 1.52 13.33
CA LYS A 32 -6.66 1.41 14.34
C LYS A 32 -5.67 2.56 14.19
N PRO A 33 -5.39 3.33 15.25
CA PRO A 33 -4.40 4.39 15.20
C PRO A 33 -3.01 3.81 14.96
N LEU A 34 -2.18 4.55 14.21
CA LEU A 34 -0.78 4.22 14.00
C LEU A 34 0.03 4.63 15.22
N ASP A 35 0.87 3.72 15.73
CA ASP A 35 1.81 4.06 16.79
C ASP A 35 3.03 4.84 16.23
N ARG A 36 3.99 5.18 17.11
CA ARG A 36 5.22 5.89 16.70
C ARG A 36 6.07 5.08 15.73
N GLY A 37 6.14 3.76 15.89
CA GLY A 37 6.92 2.88 15.01
C GLY A 37 6.27 2.76 13.63
N ASP A 38 4.96 2.60 13.59
CA ASP A 38 4.16 2.59 12.36
C ASP A 38 4.24 3.94 11.63
N THR A 39 4.25 5.06 12.36
CA THR A 39 4.42 6.41 11.78
C THR A 39 5.79 6.56 11.14
N PHE A 40 6.85 6.12 11.81
CA PHE A 40 8.21 6.15 11.27
C PHE A 40 8.35 5.28 10.01
N ARG A 41 7.78 4.06 10.03
CA ARG A 41 7.76 3.18 8.85
C ARG A 41 6.98 3.78 7.69
N LYS A 42 5.83 4.41 7.97
CA LYS A 42 5.05 5.15 6.98
C LYS A 42 5.89 6.24 6.32
N GLU A 43 6.62 7.04 7.09
CA GLU A 43 7.44 8.13 6.56
C GLU A 43 8.56 7.63 5.64
N ILE A 44 9.27 6.56 6.05
CA ILE A 44 10.31 5.94 5.21
C ILE A 44 9.70 5.42 3.91
N ALA A 45 8.61 4.65 4.01
CA ALA A 45 7.99 4.04 2.84
C ALA A 45 7.38 5.09 1.89
N MET A 46 6.77 6.15 2.42
CA MET A 46 6.27 7.27 1.63
C MET A 46 7.39 8.01 0.91
N ARG A 47 8.52 8.28 1.58
CA ARG A 47 9.66 8.95 0.94
C ARG A 47 10.17 8.13 -0.25
N ARG A 48 10.40 6.83 -0.06
CA ARG A 48 10.86 5.92 -1.13
C ARG A 48 9.85 5.81 -2.27
N PHE A 49 8.56 5.70 -1.94
CA PHE A 49 7.50 5.63 -2.93
C PHE A 49 7.40 6.93 -3.75
N SER A 50 7.52 8.09 -3.12
CA SER A 50 7.56 9.41 -3.79
C SER A 50 8.78 9.60 -4.69
N GLU A 51 9.97 9.20 -4.25
CA GLU A 51 11.18 9.21 -5.08
C GLU A 51 10.98 8.40 -6.36
N LEU A 52 10.37 7.23 -6.25
CA LEU A 52 10.06 6.38 -7.40
C LEU A 52 8.95 6.95 -8.28
N GLY A 53 7.86 7.44 -7.69
CA GLY A 53 6.78 8.06 -8.44
C GLY A 53 7.30 9.20 -9.31
N GLY A 54 8.21 10.02 -8.77
CA GLY A 54 8.95 11.03 -9.53
C GLY A 54 9.80 10.45 -10.65
N ALA A 55 10.58 9.39 -10.39
CA ALA A 55 11.40 8.73 -11.41
C ALA A 55 10.57 8.10 -12.55
N CYS A 56 9.40 7.55 -12.22
CA CYS A 56 8.45 6.97 -13.16
C CYS A 56 7.49 7.99 -13.79
N ARG A 57 7.64 9.30 -13.48
CA ARG A 57 6.77 10.40 -13.95
C ARG A 57 5.28 10.15 -13.64
N MET A 58 5.01 9.51 -12.51
CA MET A 58 3.66 9.30 -12.03
C MET A 58 3.11 10.59 -11.43
N SER A 59 1.85 10.87 -11.72
CA SER A 59 1.09 11.89 -11.01
C SER A 59 0.77 11.43 -9.58
N GLU A 60 0.55 12.39 -8.68
CA GLU A 60 0.10 12.10 -7.30
C GLU A 60 -1.17 11.25 -7.31
N ARG A 61 -2.08 11.49 -8.26
CA ARG A 61 -3.31 10.70 -8.42
C ARG A 61 -3.00 9.23 -8.69
N GLU A 62 -2.10 8.93 -9.62
CA GLU A 62 -1.73 7.55 -9.95
C GLU A 62 -1.01 6.87 -8.79
N MET A 63 -0.17 7.62 -8.07
CA MET A 63 0.51 7.13 -6.88
C MET A 63 -0.47 6.76 -5.77
N VAL A 64 -1.43 7.64 -5.47
CA VAL A 64 -2.49 7.39 -4.49
C VAL A 64 -3.35 6.20 -4.92
N SER A 65 -3.73 6.12 -6.20
CA SER A 65 -4.46 4.97 -6.73
C SER A 65 -3.69 3.66 -6.57
N LEU A 66 -2.38 3.63 -6.80
CA LEU A 66 -1.56 2.44 -6.58
C LEU A 66 -1.46 2.04 -5.10
N MET A 67 -1.32 3.03 -4.21
CA MET A 67 -1.23 2.82 -2.78
C MET A 67 -2.53 2.30 -2.18
N LEU A 68 -3.67 2.81 -2.64
CA LEU A 68 -4.99 2.41 -2.15
C LEU A 68 -5.58 1.21 -2.88
N ARG A 69 -4.96 0.77 -3.97
CA ARG A 69 -5.38 -0.45 -4.67
C ARG A 69 -5.28 -1.66 -3.74
N GLY A 70 -6.39 -2.38 -3.61
CA GLY A 70 -6.51 -3.54 -2.73
C GLY A 70 -6.63 -3.21 -1.23
N VAL A 71 -6.69 -1.92 -0.86
CA VAL A 71 -6.86 -1.49 0.54
C VAL A 71 -8.35 -1.41 0.90
N LEU A 72 -9.16 -0.86 0.00
CA LEU A 72 -10.60 -0.66 0.24
C LEU A 72 -11.43 -1.85 -0.22
N ASN A 73 -10.97 -2.55 -1.25
CA ASN A 73 -11.62 -3.74 -1.77
C ASN A 73 -10.65 -4.90 -1.61
N ASP A 74 -11.12 -6.02 -1.06
CA ASP A 74 -10.37 -7.28 -1.08
C ASP A 74 -10.22 -7.73 -2.54
N GLU A 75 -9.14 -7.28 -3.21
CA GLU A 75 -8.78 -7.78 -4.53
C GLU A 75 -8.61 -9.30 -4.36
N PRO A 76 -9.25 -10.12 -5.20
CA PRO A 76 -9.30 -11.54 -4.95
C PRO A 76 -7.87 -12.09 -4.97
N SER A 77 -7.56 -12.98 -4.02
CA SER A 77 -6.25 -13.63 -3.92
C SER A 77 -5.85 -14.38 -5.20
N CYS A 78 -6.82 -14.62 -6.09
CA CYS A 78 -6.66 -15.29 -7.36
C CYS A 78 -7.58 -14.67 -8.43
N TRP A 79 -7.17 -14.61 -9.70
CA TRP A 79 -8.04 -14.16 -10.81
C TRP A 79 -8.72 -15.31 -11.57
N CYS A 80 -8.87 -16.47 -10.93
CA CYS A 80 -9.60 -17.58 -11.54
C CYS A 80 -11.08 -17.18 -11.75
N SER A 81 -11.76 -17.83 -12.68
CA SER A 81 -13.14 -17.48 -13.05
C SER A 81 -14.09 -17.41 -11.85
N LYS A 82 -13.86 -18.25 -10.82
CA LYS A 82 -14.66 -18.27 -9.58
C LYS A 82 -14.34 -17.10 -8.65
N CYS A 83 -13.06 -16.83 -8.38
CA CYS A 83 -12.62 -15.70 -7.56
C CYS A 83 -13.04 -14.35 -8.20
N ARG A 84 -12.92 -14.25 -9.53
CA ARG A 84 -13.30 -13.06 -10.29
C ARG A 84 -14.81 -12.80 -10.27
N ALA A 85 -15.63 -13.85 -10.42
CA ALA A 85 -17.07 -13.72 -10.34
C ALA A 85 -17.52 -13.24 -8.94
N ALA A 86 -16.97 -13.82 -7.87
CA ALA A 86 -17.28 -13.43 -6.50
C ALA A 86 -16.89 -11.97 -6.18
N TYR A 87 -15.75 -11.50 -6.71
CA TYR A 87 -15.33 -10.10 -6.55
C TYR A 87 -16.26 -9.11 -7.25
N ILE A 88 -16.70 -9.43 -8.48
CA ILE A 88 -17.63 -8.58 -9.24
C ILE A 88 -18.99 -8.55 -8.54
N ASP A 89 -19.51 -9.70 -8.11
CA ASP A 89 -20.81 -9.82 -7.43
C ASP A 89 -20.85 -9.09 -6.07
N GLY A 90 -19.74 -9.12 -5.32
CA GLY A 90 -19.60 -8.38 -4.06
C GLY A 90 -19.46 -6.86 -4.23
N SER A 91 -19.02 -6.39 -5.40
CA SER A 91 -18.82 -4.95 -5.68
C SER A 91 -20.13 -4.19 -5.94
N ASP A 92 -21.23 -4.90 -6.26
CA ASP A 92 -22.56 -4.32 -6.49
C ASP A 92 -23.41 -4.19 -5.21
N SER A 93 -22.86 -4.54 -4.03
CA SER A 93 -23.60 -4.60 -2.77
C SER A 93 -23.41 -3.40 -1.82
N GLU A 94 -22.63 -2.39 -2.20
CA GLU A 94 -22.40 -1.17 -1.41
C GLU A 94 -23.10 0.04 -2.07
N ASP A 95 -24.40 0.18 -1.82
CA ASP A 95 -25.23 1.37 -2.08
C ASP A 95 -25.63 2.02 -0.73
#